data_AF-A0A1C4TQ02-F1
#
_entry.id   AF-A0A1C4TQ02-F1
#
_cell.length_a   1.000
_cell.length_b   1.000
_cell.length_c   1.000
_cell.angle_alpha   90.00
_cell.angle_beta   90.00
_cell.angle_gamma   90.00
#
_symmetry.space_group_name_H-M   'P 1'
#
loop_
_entity.id
_entity.type
_entity.pdbx_description
1 polymer ?
#
loop_
_entity_poly.entity_id
_entity_poly.type
_entity_poly.pdbx_seq_one_letter_code
_entity_poly.pdbx_strand_id
1 'polypeptide(L)'
;MCSANAPTPRRWDGTSTRTPRSRSLRVDADSPTRLVRSAQPGRCPDCGNRVDWHPRTDGDDRAVGLHPHELPAAVVPAVSRWHVSSGIAHPAHDGTPWCRIPHTALCPARSAPAALTPQLTTLRRHLALHTRRLINNGTLTTPAAPPSMERTEPCRPARPIAHLLGVHYIASRPIGAIQCVAQTRQRHRCTRPVLDDQAPHGTWTLAPATLINHRSRPVETMAVYDLTYLPFVEQMRWRHQHCPGHAASSAADLALTEWEPFDPRLHHQHIHQRLPRGGRKQHHGA
;
A
#
# COMPACT_ATOMS: atom_id res chain seq x y z
N MET A 1 24.45 0.57 -41.08
CA MET A 1 23.17 1.20 -41.47
C MET A 1 22.57 1.85 -40.25
N CYS A 2 22.30 3.15 -40.33
CA CYS A 2 22.19 4.06 -39.19
C CYS A 2 20.79 4.11 -38.57
N SER A 3 20.73 4.13 -37.24
CA SER A 3 19.55 4.47 -36.44
C SER A 3 19.35 5.98 -36.43
N ALA A 4 18.17 6.46 -36.84
CA ALA A 4 17.76 7.85 -36.72
C ALA A 4 17.04 8.06 -35.38
N ASN A 5 17.65 8.81 -34.47
CA ASN A 5 16.96 9.40 -33.32
C ASN A 5 16.38 10.75 -33.74
N ALA A 6 15.07 10.92 -33.63
CA ALA A 6 14.40 12.19 -33.88
C ALA A 6 14.84 13.26 -32.86
N PRO A 7 15.09 14.52 -33.28
CA PRO A 7 15.55 15.56 -32.38
C PRO A 7 14.39 16.10 -31.54
N THR A 8 14.66 16.31 -30.25
CA THR A 8 13.78 17.05 -29.34
C THR A 8 13.78 18.54 -29.68
N PRO A 9 12.61 19.23 -29.67
CA PRO A 9 12.55 20.65 -29.96
C PRO A 9 13.26 21.44 -28.86
N ARG A 10 14.25 22.26 -29.25
CA ARG A 10 15.00 23.17 -28.36
C ARG A 10 14.63 24.62 -28.67
N ARG A 11 14.69 25.50 -27.66
CA ARG A 11 14.69 26.95 -27.88
C ARG A 11 16.04 27.38 -28.47
N TRP A 12 16.06 28.55 -29.11
CA TRP A 12 17.22 29.12 -29.80
C TRP A 12 18.47 29.33 -28.91
N ASP A 13 18.30 29.35 -27.58
CA ASP A 13 19.36 29.49 -26.57
C ASP A 13 19.81 28.15 -25.95
N GLY A 14 19.35 27.01 -26.48
CA GLY A 14 19.82 25.68 -26.09
C GLY A 14 19.25 25.14 -24.78
N THR A 15 18.39 25.87 -24.06
CA THR A 15 17.70 25.36 -22.88
C THR A 15 16.52 24.46 -23.24
N SER A 16 16.37 23.38 -22.48
CA SER A 16 15.22 22.47 -22.60
C SER A 16 13.93 23.20 -22.22
N THR A 17 12.90 23.09 -23.07
CA THR A 17 11.57 23.64 -22.80
C THR A 17 10.93 22.93 -21.62
N ARG A 18 11.18 23.40 -20.40
CA ARG A 18 10.40 23.02 -19.22
C ARG A 18 9.04 23.69 -19.34
N THR A 19 7.99 22.89 -19.51
CA THR A 19 6.62 23.36 -19.32
C THR A 19 6.49 23.92 -17.90
N PRO A 20 5.99 25.16 -17.72
CA PRO A 20 5.80 25.70 -16.38
C PRO A 20 4.79 24.84 -15.63
N ARG A 21 5.19 24.29 -14.48
CA ARG A 21 4.27 23.71 -13.50
C ARG A 21 3.32 24.81 -13.05
N SER A 22 2.03 24.67 -13.33
CA SER A 22 1.01 25.55 -12.76
C SER A 22 1.08 25.45 -11.23
N ARG A 23 1.39 26.56 -10.56
CA ARG A 23 1.18 26.68 -9.12
C ARG A 23 -0.29 27.05 -8.93
N SER A 24 -1.05 26.21 -8.24
CA SER A 24 -2.35 26.64 -7.74
C SER A 24 -2.10 27.67 -6.63
N LEU A 25 -2.57 28.91 -6.85
CA LEU A 25 -2.70 29.88 -5.78
C LEU A 25 -3.71 29.31 -4.78
N ARG A 26 -3.26 29.03 -3.56
CA ARG A 26 -4.14 28.62 -2.46
C ARG A 26 -4.47 29.89 -1.67
N VAL A 27 -5.76 30.20 -1.59
CA VAL A 27 -6.26 31.27 -0.74
C VAL A 27 -6.50 30.69 0.64
N ASP A 28 -6.05 31.42 1.65
CA ASP A 28 -6.18 31.05 3.06
C ASP A 28 -7.65 30.86 3.46
N ALA A 29 -7.94 29.86 4.30
CA ALA A 29 -9.28 29.51 4.74
C ALA A 29 -9.99 30.67 5.45
N ASP A 30 -9.23 31.56 6.10
CA ASP A 30 -9.73 32.70 6.86
C ASP A 30 -9.69 34.02 6.07
N SER A 31 -9.36 33.97 4.78
CA SER A 31 -9.30 35.17 3.95
C SER A 31 -10.71 35.77 3.71
N PRO A 32 -10.91 37.08 3.96
CA PRO A 32 -12.21 37.76 3.86
C PRO A 32 -12.64 38.06 2.41
N THR A 33 -11.80 37.85 1.41
CA THR A 33 -12.14 38.08 0.00
C THR A 33 -13.00 36.94 -0.55
N ARG A 34 -14.32 37.19 -0.63
CA ARG A 34 -15.38 36.27 -1.12
C ARG A 34 -15.24 35.76 -2.56
N LEU A 35 -14.35 36.33 -3.39
CA LEU A 35 -14.28 36.05 -4.83
C LEU A 35 -13.39 34.86 -5.24
N VAL A 36 -12.75 34.15 -4.29
CA VAL A 36 -11.79 33.07 -4.60
C VAL A 36 -12.04 31.79 -3.82
N ARG A 37 -13.32 31.41 -3.64
CA ARG A 37 -13.72 30.09 -3.12
C ARG A 37 -14.48 29.27 -4.16
N SER A 38 -14.30 29.56 -5.44
CA SER A 38 -14.84 28.72 -6.52
C SER A 38 -14.14 27.36 -6.51
N ALA A 39 -14.91 26.31 -6.85
CA ALA A 39 -14.38 24.97 -7.11
C ALA A 39 -13.11 25.07 -7.95
N GLN A 40 -12.04 24.38 -7.55
CA GLN A 40 -10.85 24.28 -8.39
C GLN A 40 -11.11 23.15 -9.39
N PRO A 41 -11.38 23.43 -10.68
CA PRO A 41 -11.63 22.39 -11.66
C PRO A 41 -10.33 21.62 -11.90
N GLY A 42 -10.42 20.31 -11.91
CA GLY A 42 -9.28 19.42 -12.12
C GLY A 42 -9.69 18.14 -12.82
N ARG A 43 -8.73 17.23 -12.92
CA ARG A 43 -8.97 15.87 -13.41
C ARG A 43 -8.56 14.88 -12.34
N CYS A 44 -9.31 13.80 -12.24
CA CYS A 44 -8.93 12.67 -11.41
C CYS A 44 -7.63 12.06 -11.98
N PRO A 45 -6.58 11.87 -11.18
CA PRO A 45 -5.35 11.24 -11.66
C PRO A 45 -5.57 9.78 -12.08
N ASP A 46 -6.52 9.09 -11.45
CA ASP A 46 -6.75 7.66 -11.67
C ASP A 46 -7.59 7.38 -12.94
N CYS A 47 -8.53 8.27 -13.30
CA CYS A 47 -9.46 8.02 -14.40
C CYS A 47 -9.59 9.17 -15.41
N GLY A 48 -8.90 10.30 -15.22
CA GLY A 48 -8.90 11.44 -16.15
C GLY A 48 -10.19 12.25 -16.24
N ASN A 49 -11.28 11.80 -15.58
CA ASN A 49 -12.56 12.50 -15.53
C ASN A 49 -12.48 13.81 -14.75
N ARG A 50 -13.36 14.76 -15.08
CA ARG A 50 -13.41 16.07 -14.43
C ARG A 50 -13.86 15.95 -12.97
N VAL A 51 -13.23 16.72 -12.11
CA VAL A 51 -13.48 16.77 -10.66
C VAL A 51 -13.37 18.21 -10.22
N ASP A 52 -14.29 18.63 -9.35
CA ASP A 52 -14.31 19.95 -8.74
C ASP A 52 -13.78 19.82 -7.31
N TRP A 53 -12.65 20.47 -7.01
CA TRP A 53 -11.99 20.39 -5.70
C TRP A 53 -12.44 21.53 -4.81
N HIS A 54 -12.93 21.19 -3.62
CA HIS A 54 -13.43 22.12 -2.61
C HIS A 54 -12.71 21.94 -1.27
N PRO A 55 -12.38 23.01 -0.54
CA PRO A 55 -11.95 22.90 0.85
C PRO A 55 -13.05 22.25 1.69
N ARG A 56 -12.68 21.52 2.74
CA ARG A 56 -13.61 20.82 3.63
C ARG A 56 -13.73 21.56 4.96
N THR A 57 -14.90 21.47 5.59
CA THR A 57 -15.17 22.05 6.91
C THR A 57 -14.42 21.34 8.05
N ASP A 58 -14.13 20.04 7.92
CA ASP A 58 -13.64 19.20 9.04
C ASP A 58 -12.12 19.29 9.29
N GLY A 59 -11.50 20.46 9.21
CA GLY A 59 -10.16 20.77 9.74
C GLY A 59 -8.93 20.06 9.13
N ASP A 60 -9.09 18.94 8.41
CA ASP A 60 -8.03 18.39 7.58
C ASP A 60 -7.90 19.30 6.36
N ASP A 61 -6.72 19.88 6.18
CA ASP A 61 -6.35 20.83 5.11
C ASP A 61 -6.39 20.24 3.67
N ARG A 62 -7.15 19.16 3.48
CA ARG A 62 -7.31 18.36 2.27
C ARG A 62 -8.63 18.69 1.59
N ALA A 63 -8.55 19.24 0.39
CA ALA A 63 -9.72 19.44 -0.45
C ALA A 63 -10.38 18.09 -0.83
N VAL A 64 -11.71 18.08 -0.87
CA VAL A 64 -12.50 16.95 -1.36
C VAL A 64 -12.80 17.15 -2.85
N GLY A 65 -12.59 16.09 -3.63
CA GLY A 65 -12.94 16.07 -5.05
C GLY A 65 -14.39 15.65 -5.25
N LEU A 66 -15.26 16.57 -5.64
CA LEU A 66 -16.67 16.33 -5.90
C LEU A 66 -16.92 16.16 -7.41
N HIS A 67 -17.97 15.42 -7.75
CA HIS A 67 -18.45 15.39 -9.13
C HIS A 67 -18.97 16.80 -9.53
N PRO A 68 -18.65 17.30 -10.75
CA PRO A 68 -18.99 18.68 -11.14
C PRO A 68 -20.49 18.98 -11.27
N HIS A 69 -21.32 17.95 -11.40
CA HIS A 69 -22.77 18.11 -11.51
C HIS A 69 -23.46 17.72 -10.21
N GLU A 70 -24.49 18.49 -9.88
CA GLU A 70 -25.43 18.19 -8.80
C GLU A 70 -26.35 17.05 -9.19
N LEU A 71 -26.72 16.26 -8.18
CA LEU A 71 -27.55 15.09 -8.33
C LEU A 71 -28.73 15.21 -7.37
N PRO A 72 -29.93 14.71 -7.74
CA PRO A 72 -31.04 14.69 -6.82
C PRO A 72 -30.68 13.94 -5.54
N ALA A 73 -30.94 14.53 -4.37
CA ALA A 73 -30.60 13.93 -3.09
C ALA A 73 -31.21 12.53 -2.93
N ALA A 74 -32.40 12.31 -3.50
CA ALA A 74 -33.11 11.03 -3.50
C ALA A 74 -32.32 9.89 -4.15
N VAL A 75 -31.45 10.16 -5.14
CA VAL A 75 -30.66 9.14 -5.84
C VAL A 75 -29.27 8.93 -5.25
N VAL A 76 -28.83 9.79 -4.32
CA VAL A 76 -27.51 9.72 -3.68
C VAL A 76 -27.64 9.05 -2.30
N PRO A 77 -26.90 7.97 -2.01
CA PRO A 77 -26.87 7.36 -0.68
C PRO A 77 -26.48 8.38 0.39
N ALA A 78 -27.14 8.36 1.55
CA ALA A 78 -26.94 9.36 2.61
C ALA A 78 -25.47 9.54 3.01
N VAL A 79 -24.71 8.44 3.10
CA VAL A 79 -23.28 8.42 3.43
C VAL A 79 -22.37 9.11 2.40
N SER A 80 -22.88 9.32 1.18
CA SER A 80 -22.15 9.91 0.06
C SER A 80 -22.67 11.30 -0.32
N ARG A 81 -23.59 11.88 0.48
CA ARG A 81 -24.14 13.22 0.23
C ARG A 81 -23.19 14.28 0.75
N TRP A 82 -22.94 15.25 -0.10
CA TRP A 82 -22.17 16.45 0.19
C TRP A 82 -22.94 17.66 -0.30
N HIS A 83 -22.81 18.79 0.37
CA HIS A 83 -23.28 20.07 -0.13
C HIS A 83 -22.14 21.08 -0.13
N VAL A 84 -22.27 22.12 -0.94
CA VAL A 84 -21.26 23.18 -1.04
C VAL A 84 -21.92 24.49 -0.64
N SER A 85 -21.44 25.09 0.44
CA SER A 85 -21.91 26.40 0.91
C SER A 85 -20.73 27.36 0.92
N SER A 86 -20.90 28.53 0.30
CA SER A 86 -19.85 29.57 0.20
C SER A 86 -18.49 29.03 -0.30
N GLY A 87 -18.53 28.02 -1.17
CA GLY A 87 -17.33 27.38 -1.74
C GLY A 87 -16.71 26.26 -0.90
N ILE A 88 -17.18 26.04 0.33
CA ILE A 88 -16.71 24.99 1.24
C ILE A 88 -17.63 23.77 1.10
N ALA A 89 -17.04 22.59 1.00
CA ALA A 89 -17.76 21.32 0.96
C ALA A 89 -18.00 20.78 2.37
N HIS A 90 -19.26 20.52 2.68
CA HIS A 90 -19.72 19.98 3.94
C HIS A 90 -20.22 18.55 3.73
N PRO A 91 -19.85 17.60 4.62
CA PRO A 91 -20.45 16.27 4.61
C PRO A 91 -21.93 16.37 5.04
N ALA A 92 -22.74 15.44 4.53
CA ALA A 92 -24.18 15.36 4.73
C ALA A 92 -25.02 16.34 3.88
N HIS A 93 -26.34 16.15 4.00
CA HIS A 93 -27.37 16.87 3.26
C HIS A 93 -27.75 18.16 3.99
N ASP A 94 -27.92 19.25 3.25
CA ASP A 94 -28.32 20.58 3.75
C ASP A 94 -29.84 20.82 3.74
N GLY A 95 -30.63 19.78 3.44
CA GLY A 95 -32.08 19.89 3.29
C GLY A 95 -32.54 20.33 1.90
N THR A 96 -31.62 20.65 0.98
CA THR A 96 -31.96 21.01 -0.40
C THR A 96 -32.18 19.75 -1.25
N PRO A 97 -33.03 19.75 -2.28
CA PRO A 97 -33.28 18.56 -3.09
C PRO A 97 -32.07 18.08 -3.92
N TRP A 98 -30.93 18.77 -3.83
CA TRP A 98 -29.72 18.54 -4.61
C TRP A 98 -28.53 18.24 -3.70
N CYS A 99 -27.70 17.29 -4.10
CA CYS A 99 -26.45 16.97 -3.43
C CYS A 99 -25.32 16.85 -4.44
N ARG A 100 -24.10 17.08 -3.98
CA ARG A 100 -22.88 16.61 -4.61
C ARG A 100 -22.53 15.22 -4.08
N ILE A 101 -21.70 14.51 -4.84
CA ILE A 101 -21.18 13.20 -4.49
C ILE A 101 -19.65 13.22 -4.67
N PRO A 102 -18.88 12.57 -3.78
CA PRO A 102 -17.45 12.51 -3.92
C PRO A 102 -17.08 11.69 -5.15
N HIS A 103 -16.13 12.20 -5.95
CA HIS A 103 -15.69 11.53 -7.17
C HIS A 103 -15.12 10.14 -6.86
N THR A 104 -14.53 9.92 -5.68
CA THR A 104 -14.02 8.61 -5.26
C THR A 104 -15.09 7.52 -5.23
N ALA A 105 -16.35 7.87 -4.92
CA ALA A 105 -17.48 6.93 -4.95
C ALA A 105 -17.94 6.60 -6.38
N LEU A 106 -17.71 7.50 -7.33
CA LEU A 106 -18.07 7.34 -8.74
C LEU A 106 -16.91 6.91 -9.65
N CYS A 107 -15.67 6.95 -9.17
CA CYS A 107 -14.48 6.80 -9.98
C CYS A 107 -14.42 5.39 -10.62
N PRO A 108 -14.43 5.28 -11.96
CA PRO A 108 -14.36 3.98 -12.64
C PRO A 108 -13.11 3.16 -12.32
N ALA A 109 -12.02 3.83 -11.94
CA ALA A 109 -10.74 3.20 -11.58
C ALA A 109 -10.72 2.62 -10.15
N ARG A 110 -11.77 2.85 -9.34
CA ARG A 110 -11.90 2.32 -7.97
C ARG A 110 -13.00 1.29 -7.90
N SER A 111 -12.91 0.29 -7.02
CA SER A 111 -14.00 -0.66 -6.79
C SER A 111 -15.31 0.07 -6.47
N ALA A 112 -16.41 -0.35 -7.09
CA ALA A 112 -17.70 0.25 -6.82
C ALA A 112 -18.08 -0.02 -5.35
N PRO A 113 -18.59 0.98 -4.61
CA PRO A 113 -19.24 0.73 -3.33
C PRO A 113 -20.42 -0.23 -3.54
N ALA A 114 -20.65 -1.15 -2.59
CA ALA A 114 -21.60 -2.26 -2.74
C ALA A 114 -23.09 -1.86 -2.88
N ALA A 115 -23.42 -0.58 -2.81
CA ALA A 115 -24.80 -0.08 -2.88
C ALA A 115 -24.91 1.24 -3.66
N LEU A 116 -24.64 1.21 -4.97
CA LEU A 116 -24.97 2.34 -5.87
C LEU A 116 -26.41 2.20 -6.37
N THR A 117 -27.14 3.31 -6.43
CA THR A 117 -28.45 3.35 -7.09
C THR A 117 -28.29 3.13 -8.61
N PRO A 118 -29.35 2.70 -9.33
CA PRO A 118 -29.29 2.50 -10.79
C PRO A 118 -28.80 3.75 -11.54
N GLN A 119 -29.23 4.93 -11.11
CA GLN A 119 -28.83 6.21 -11.70
C GLN A 119 -27.33 6.47 -11.53
N LEU A 120 -26.77 6.24 -10.34
CA LEU A 120 -25.33 6.35 -10.09
C LEU A 120 -24.53 5.29 -10.84
N THR A 121 -25.10 4.10 -11.03
CA THR A 121 -24.50 3.04 -11.85
C THR A 121 -24.39 3.46 -13.32
N THR A 122 -25.43 4.09 -13.87
CA THR A 122 -25.41 4.65 -15.23
C THR A 122 -24.40 5.78 -15.36
N LEU A 123 -24.35 6.70 -14.38
CA LEU A 123 -23.37 7.78 -14.36
C LEU A 123 -21.93 7.23 -14.32
N ARG A 124 -21.66 6.25 -13.46
CA ARG A 124 -20.37 5.57 -13.38
C ARG A 124 -20.01 4.87 -14.69
N ARG A 125 -20.97 4.25 -15.39
CA ARG A 125 -20.76 3.66 -16.72
C ARG A 125 -20.38 4.72 -17.75
N HIS A 126 -21.04 5.87 -17.75
CA HIS A 126 -20.69 6.98 -18.65
C HIS A 126 -19.27 7.49 -18.42
N LEU A 127 -18.89 7.67 -17.14
CA LEU A 127 -17.52 8.03 -16.76
C LEU A 127 -16.50 6.96 -17.21
N ALA A 128 -16.84 5.67 -17.10
CA ALA A 128 -15.98 4.58 -17.52
C ALA A 128 -15.74 4.58 -19.04
N LEU A 129 -16.79 4.82 -19.84
CA LEU A 129 -16.68 4.95 -21.29
C LEU A 129 -15.82 6.16 -21.67
N HIS A 130 -15.97 7.28 -20.97
CA HIS A 130 -15.13 8.45 -21.18
C HIS A 130 -13.66 8.17 -20.83
N THR A 131 -13.38 7.51 -19.70
CA THR A 131 -12.03 7.04 -19.35
C THR A 131 -11.43 6.15 -20.45
N ARG A 132 -12.21 5.20 -21.00
CA ARG A 132 -11.72 4.34 -22.08
C ARG A 132 -11.38 5.11 -23.35
N ARG A 133 -12.18 6.13 -23.71
CA ARG A 133 -11.86 7.03 -24.83
C ARG A 133 -10.58 7.83 -24.56
N LEU A 134 -10.38 8.33 -23.34
CA LEU A 134 -9.16 9.06 -22.97
C LEU A 134 -7.91 8.17 -23.09
N ILE A 135 -8.02 6.90 -22.71
CA ILE A 135 -6.96 5.90 -22.86
C ILE A 135 -6.68 5.63 -24.34
N ASN A 136 -7.72 5.33 -25.12
CA ASN A 136 -7.58 5.03 -26.55
C ASN A 136 -6.95 6.19 -27.33
N ASN A 137 -7.24 7.42 -26.94
CA ASN A 137 -6.70 8.63 -27.58
C ASN A 137 -5.31 9.03 -27.03
N GLY A 138 -4.70 8.23 -26.14
CA GLY A 138 -3.39 8.49 -25.56
C GLY A 138 -3.32 9.67 -24.57
N THR A 139 -4.45 10.31 -24.27
CA THR A 139 -4.54 11.46 -23.33
C THR A 139 -4.45 11.04 -21.86
N LEU A 140 -4.84 9.81 -21.55
CA LEU A 140 -4.62 9.18 -20.26
C LEU A 140 -3.70 8.00 -20.49
N THR A 141 -2.47 8.09 -20.00
CA THR A 141 -1.60 6.92 -19.91
C THR A 141 -2.20 6.02 -18.85
N THR A 142 -2.74 4.87 -19.26
CA THR A 142 -3.13 3.81 -18.32
C THR A 142 -1.92 3.58 -17.40
N PRO A 143 -2.08 3.64 -16.06
CA PRO A 143 -1.10 2.99 -15.19
C PRO A 143 -0.93 1.59 -15.75
N ALA A 144 0.30 1.20 -16.09
CA ALA A 144 0.57 -0.13 -16.61
C ALA A 144 -0.27 -1.11 -15.80
N ALA A 145 -1.10 -1.90 -16.50
CA ALA A 145 -1.93 -2.90 -15.82
C ALA A 145 -0.99 -3.58 -14.82
N PRO A 146 -1.35 -3.65 -13.51
CA PRO A 146 -0.54 -4.44 -12.60
C PRO A 146 -0.39 -5.78 -13.32
N PRO A 147 0.86 -6.27 -13.52
CA PRO A 147 1.11 -7.40 -14.39
C PRO A 147 0.05 -8.44 -14.07
N SER A 148 -0.71 -8.83 -15.11
CA SER A 148 -1.68 -9.93 -15.06
C SER A 148 -1.13 -10.92 -14.07
N MET A 149 -1.86 -11.22 -12.99
CA MET A 149 -1.38 -12.06 -11.89
C MET A 149 -0.76 -13.33 -12.48
N GLU A 150 0.53 -13.24 -12.80
CA GLU A 150 1.35 -14.35 -13.17
C GLU A 150 1.18 -15.27 -11.99
N ARG A 151 0.83 -16.52 -12.27
CA ARG A 151 0.74 -17.58 -11.28
C ARG A 151 2.03 -17.50 -10.48
N THR A 152 1.95 -16.78 -9.36
CA THR A 152 3.15 -16.25 -8.73
C THR A 152 3.72 -17.44 -8.02
N GLU A 153 4.93 -17.82 -8.41
CA GLU A 153 5.81 -18.64 -7.59
C GLU A 153 5.59 -18.28 -6.12
N PRO A 154 5.42 -19.27 -5.24
CA PRO A 154 5.10 -19.01 -3.84
C PRO A 154 6.10 -17.98 -3.30
N CYS A 155 5.59 -16.82 -2.88
CA CYS A 155 6.39 -15.73 -2.32
C CYS A 155 7.21 -16.29 -1.17
N ARG A 156 8.49 -16.58 -1.39
CA ARG A 156 9.41 -17.11 -0.39
C ARG A 156 10.48 -16.05 -0.16
N PRO A 157 10.33 -15.20 0.87
CA PRO A 157 11.33 -14.19 1.20
C PRO A 157 12.70 -14.84 1.37
N ALA A 158 13.68 -14.39 0.59
CA ALA A 158 15.05 -14.89 0.68
C ALA A 158 15.69 -14.53 2.03
N ARG A 159 15.37 -13.33 2.53
CA ARG A 159 15.79 -12.80 3.84
C ARG A 159 14.55 -12.36 4.61
N PRO A 160 13.93 -13.28 5.37
CA PRO A 160 12.67 -13.02 6.06
C PRO A 160 12.89 -12.14 7.29
N ILE A 161 11.88 -11.33 7.60
CA ILE A 161 11.83 -10.53 8.82
C ILE A 161 11.10 -11.37 9.88
N ALA A 162 11.69 -11.56 11.05
CA ALA A 162 11.09 -12.26 12.19
C ALA A 162 10.87 -11.28 13.35
N HIS A 163 9.77 -11.44 14.08
CA HIS A 163 9.48 -10.66 15.29
C HIS A 163 9.52 -11.57 16.50
N LEU A 164 10.48 -11.32 17.39
CA LEU A 164 10.67 -12.08 18.62
C LEU A 164 11.23 -11.16 19.71
N LEU A 165 10.85 -11.40 20.97
CA LEU A 165 11.30 -10.61 22.12
C LEU A 165 11.08 -9.09 21.95
N GLY A 166 10.03 -8.69 21.24
CA GLY A 166 9.70 -7.28 20.97
C GLY A 166 10.59 -6.58 19.93
N VAL A 167 11.45 -7.32 19.22
CA VAL A 167 12.40 -6.77 18.24
C VAL A 167 12.22 -7.45 16.88
N HIS A 168 12.28 -6.66 15.81
CA HIS A 168 12.32 -7.18 14.45
C HIS A 168 13.77 -7.51 14.07
N TYR A 169 13.99 -8.73 13.59
CA TYR A 169 15.26 -9.19 13.04
C TYR A 169 15.08 -9.60 11.59
N ILE A 170 16.11 -9.43 10.78
CA ILE A 170 16.20 -10.01 9.45
C ILE A 170 17.15 -11.21 9.48
N ALA A 171 16.72 -12.33 8.90
CA ALA A 171 17.58 -13.50 8.74
C ALA A 171 18.36 -13.45 7.43
N SER A 172 19.53 -14.10 7.40
CA SER A 172 20.33 -14.27 6.20
C SER A 172 19.73 -15.25 5.18
N ARG A 173 18.79 -16.10 5.60
CA ARG A 173 18.20 -17.18 4.79
C ARG A 173 16.71 -17.36 5.10
N PRO A 174 15.92 -18.02 4.23
CA PRO A 174 14.51 -18.30 4.50
C PRO A 174 14.30 -19.05 5.83
N ILE A 175 13.18 -18.83 6.52
CA ILE A 175 12.93 -19.37 7.88
C ILE A 175 13.20 -20.88 7.98
N GLY A 176 12.70 -21.67 7.03
CA GLY A 176 12.90 -23.13 7.02
C GLY A 176 14.31 -23.60 6.64
N ALA A 177 15.21 -22.69 6.25
CA ALA A 177 16.61 -22.96 5.93
C ALA A 177 17.59 -22.44 6.98
N ILE A 178 17.11 -21.81 8.05
CA ILE A 178 17.93 -21.36 9.18
C ILE A 178 18.39 -22.62 9.93
N GLN A 179 19.71 -22.80 10.03
CA GLN A 179 20.33 -23.96 10.65
C GLN A 179 20.75 -23.66 12.09
N CYS A 180 20.72 -24.71 12.91
CA CYS A 180 21.23 -24.66 14.26
C CYS A 180 22.69 -24.19 14.31
N VAL A 181 23.04 -23.32 15.25
CA VAL A 181 24.43 -22.85 15.44
C VAL A 181 25.22 -23.70 16.42
N ALA A 182 24.54 -24.56 17.19
CA ALA A 182 25.15 -25.40 18.20
C ALA A 182 26.07 -26.47 17.60
N GLN A 183 27.06 -26.87 18.40
CA GLN A 183 28.03 -27.91 18.09
C GLN A 183 27.47 -29.29 18.40
N THR A 184 27.64 -30.24 17.47
CA THR A 184 27.32 -31.65 17.69
C THR A 184 28.41 -32.34 18.52
N ARG A 185 28.14 -33.57 19.00
CA ARG A 185 29.15 -34.40 19.69
C ARG A 185 30.40 -34.67 18.84
N GLN A 186 30.27 -34.65 17.52
CA GLN A 186 31.37 -34.81 16.56
C GLN A 186 32.11 -33.50 16.27
N ARG A 187 31.84 -32.43 17.04
CA ARG A 187 32.44 -31.10 16.90
C ARG A 187 32.14 -30.35 15.61
N HIS A 188 31.11 -30.76 14.88
CA HIS A 188 30.62 -30.06 13.68
C HIS A 188 29.39 -29.19 13.98
N ARG A 189 29.11 -28.20 13.12
CA ARG A 189 27.87 -27.41 13.23
C ARG A 189 26.68 -28.34 13.02
N CYS A 190 25.67 -28.22 13.88
CA CYS A 190 24.43 -28.97 13.70
C CYS A 190 23.72 -28.54 12.41
N THR A 191 23.44 -29.51 11.54
CA THR A 191 22.75 -29.26 10.26
C THR A 191 21.23 -29.22 10.39
N ARG A 192 20.67 -29.52 11.57
CA ARG A 192 19.23 -29.51 11.81
C ARG A 192 18.70 -28.07 11.74
N PRO A 193 17.53 -27.87 11.11
CA PRO A 193 16.91 -26.56 11.06
C PRO A 193 16.47 -26.10 12.46
N VAL A 194 16.38 -24.78 12.64
CA VAL A 194 15.79 -24.16 13.84
C VAL A 194 14.27 -24.35 13.83
N LEU A 195 13.66 -24.26 12.64
CA LEU A 195 12.26 -24.64 12.42
C LEU A 195 12.17 -26.17 12.38
N ASP A 196 11.40 -26.74 13.30
CA ASP A 196 11.13 -28.18 13.37
C ASP A 196 9.61 -28.38 13.35
N ASP A 197 9.13 -29.35 12.57
CA ASP A 197 7.69 -29.59 12.37
C ASP A 197 6.98 -30.06 13.65
N GLN A 198 7.73 -30.58 14.63
CA GLN A 198 7.19 -31.06 15.91
C GLN A 198 7.34 -30.03 17.04
N ALA A 199 7.97 -28.88 16.78
CA ALA A 199 8.16 -27.82 17.76
C ALA A 199 7.21 -26.63 17.53
N PRO A 200 6.92 -25.84 18.58
CA PRO A 200 6.18 -24.59 18.43
C PRO A 200 6.86 -23.67 17.41
N HIS A 201 6.07 -23.18 16.45
CA HIS A 201 6.53 -22.35 15.35
C HIS A 201 5.73 -21.06 15.25
N GLY A 202 6.37 -20.02 14.71
CA GLY A 202 5.73 -18.74 14.46
C GLY A 202 4.76 -18.77 13.29
N THR A 203 3.99 -17.70 13.15
CA THR A 203 3.01 -17.54 12.06
C THR A 203 3.39 -16.34 11.21
N TRP A 204 3.15 -16.44 9.90
CA TRP A 204 3.32 -15.30 8.99
C TRP A 204 2.19 -14.29 9.16
N THR A 205 2.52 -13.04 9.48
CA THR A 205 1.57 -11.93 9.65
C THR A 205 2.00 -10.71 8.84
N LEU A 206 1.06 -9.80 8.54
CA LEU A 206 1.38 -8.50 7.95
C LEU A 206 1.44 -7.48 9.08
N ALA A 207 2.64 -6.94 9.33
CA ALA A 207 2.87 -5.90 10.31
C ALA A 207 3.12 -4.56 9.62
N PRO A 208 2.82 -3.42 10.24
CA PRO A 208 3.28 -2.11 9.75
C PRO A 208 4.81 -2.07 9.73
N ALA A 209 5.42 -1.72 8.60
CA ALA A 209 6.80 -1.26 8.55
C ALA A 209 6.82 0.16 9.13
N THR A 210 6.85 0.28 10.45
CA THR A 210 6.91 1.59 11.11
C THR A 210 8.22 2.27 10.76
N LEU A 211 8.16 3.17 9.78
CA LEU A 211 9.16 4.22 9.63
C LEU A 211 8.92 5.22 10.75
N ILE A 212 9.79 5.25 11.76
CA ILE A 212 9.89 6.41 12.66
C ILE A 212 10.37 7.57 11.77
N ASN A 213 9.42 8.28 11.16
CA ASN A 213 9.53 9.67 10.75
C ASN A 213 8.17 10.21 10.28
N HIS A 214 7.80 11.35 10.87
CA HIS A 214 6.52 12.06 10.78
C HIS A 214 6.16 12.60 9.37
N ARG A 215 6.04 11.74 8.36
CA ARG A 215 5.35 12.08 7.11
C ARG A 215 4.56 10.87 6.64
N SER A 216 3.24 11.06 6.59
CA SER A 216 2.21 10.10 6.20
C SER A 216 2.41 9.56 4.78
N ARG A 217 3.30 8.59 4.64
CA ARG A 217 3.32 7.61 3.56
C ARG A 217 2.21 6.58 3.87
N PRO A 218 1.50 6.01 2.88
CA PRO A 218 0.63 4.86 3.14
C PRO A 218 1.43 3.83 3.94
N VAL A 219 0.82 3.31 5.01
CA VAL A 219 1.42 2.31 5.90
C VAL A 219 1.92 1.18 5.02
N GLU A 220 3.24 1.11 4.87
CA GLU A 220 3.85 0.03 4.14
C GLU A 220 3.73 -1.20 5.03
N THR A 221 2.93 -2.17 4.63
CA THR A 221 2.81 -3.43 5.36
C THR A 221 3.98 -4.33 4.97
N MET A 222 4.51 -5.08 5.92
CA MET A 222 5.60 -6.02 5.70
C MET A 222 5.22 -7.40 6.24
N ALA A 223 5.60 -8.44 5.51
CA ALA A 223 5.45 -9.81 5.94
C ALA A 223 6.49 -10.12 7.01
N VAL A 224 6.00 -10.50 8.19
CA VAL A 224 6.80 -10.81 9.36
C VAL A 224 6.49 -12.23 9.81
N TYR A 225 7.53 -12.98 10.17
CA TYR A 225 7.40 -14.24 10.86
C TYR A 225 7.29 -13.99 12.35
N ASP A 226 6.05 -14.01 12.84
CA ASP A 226 5.70 -13.62 14.20
C ASP A 226 5.88 -14.81 15.16
N LEU A 227 6.85 -14.66 16.08
CA LEU A 227 7.16 -15.62 17.13
C LEU A 227 6.66 -15.16 18.50
N THR A 228 6.00 -14.00 18.59
CA THR A 228 5.62 -13.39 19.88
C THR A 228 4.57 -14.19 20.65
N TYR A 229 3.79 -15.01 19.95
CA TYR A 229 2.82 -15.93 20.55
C TYR A 229 3.47 -17.17 21.20
N LEU A 230 4.76 -17.42 20.93
CA LEU A 230 5.46 -18.56 21.53
C LEU A 230 5.86 -18.25 22.99
N PRO A 231 5.97 -19.29 23.84
CA PRO A 231 6.53 -19.13 25.17
C PRO A 231 7.92 -18.47 25.12
N PHE A 232 8.27 -17.71 26.17
CA PHE A 232 9.54 -16.99 26.23
C PHE A 232 10.77 -17.89 25.96
N VAL A 233 10.77 -19.12 26.50
CA VAL A 233 11.85 -20.09 26.28
C VAL A 233 12.00 -20.45 24.81
N GLU A 234 10.89 -20.60 24.07
CA GLU A 234 10.92 -20.83 22.63
C GLU A 234 11.41 -19.59 21.87
N GLN A 235 11.00 -18.39 22.25
CA GLN A 235 11.53 -17.16 21.64
C GLN A 235 13.05 -17.02 21.85
N MET A 236 13.55 -17.38 23.04
CA MET A 236 14.99 -17.43 23.33
C MET A 236 15.71 -18.51 22.50
N ARG A 237 15.11 -19.70 22.34
CA ARG A 237 15.64 -20.75 21.45
C ARG A 237 15.80 -20.24 20.02
N TRP A 238 14.78 -19.57 19.50
CA TRP A 238 14.82 -18.94 18.17
C TRP A 238 15.90 -17.84 18.12
N ARG A 239 16.00 -17.00 19.16
CA ARG A 239 17.04 -15.94 19.27
C ARG A 239 18.46 -16.50 19.26
N HIS A 240 18.69 -17.65 19.90
CA HIS A 240 19.97 -18.37 19.89
C HIS A 240 20.16 -19.27 18.66
N GLN A 241 19.17 -19.38 17.77
CA GLN A 241 19.20 -20.27 16.61
C GLN A 241 19.54 -21.72 16.98
N HIS A 242 18.86 -22.26 17.99
CA HIS A 242 19.01 -23.67 18.39
C HIS A 242 17.86 -24.51 17.85
N CYS A 243 18.17 -25.71 17.34
CA CYS A 243 17.12 -26.71 17.09
C CYS A 243 16.56 -27.24 18.43
N PRO A 244 15.35 -27.83 18.46
CA PRO A 244 14.73 -28.31 19.71
C PRO A 244 15.62 -29.27 20.50
N GLY A 245 16.33 -30.16 19.79
CA GLY A 245 17.25 -31.11 20.42
C GLY A 245 18.46 -30.45 21.11
N HIS A 246 18.96 -29.33 20.59
CA HIS A 246 20.08 -28.61 21.22
C HIS A 246 19.60 -27.58 22.25
N ALA A 247 18.36 -27.09 22.16
CA ALA A 247 17.77 -26.22 23.17
C ALA A 247 17.67 -26.87 24.55
N ALA A 248 17.49 -28.20 24.58
CA ALA A 248 17.48 -29.00 25.82
C ALA A 248 18.88 -29.38 26.32
N SER A 249 19.96 -28.97 25.63
CA SER A 249 21.34 -29.32 25.94
C SER A 249 22.19 -28.07 26.17
N SER A 250 23.26 -28.17 26.95
CA SER A 250 24.24 -27.09 27.14
C SER A 250 25.34 -27.08 26.06
N ALA A 251 25.02 -27.49 24.83
CA ALA A 251 25.98 -27.53 23.73
C ALA A 251 26.50 -26.12 23.40
N ALA A 252 27.81 -26.00 23.19
CA ALA A 252 28.44 -24.74 22.80
C ALA A 252 28.06 -24.33 21.37
N ASP A 253 28.05 -23.03 21.10
CA ASP A 253 27.82 -22.49 19.77
C ASP A 253 29.09 -22.55 18.92
N LEU A 254 28.99 -23.09 17.70
CA LEU A 254 30.09 -23.16 16.75
C LEU A 254 30.04 -22.03 15.71
N ALA A 255 28.90 -21.34 15.59
CA ALA A 255 28.68 -20.25 14.64
C ALA A 255 27.94 -19.09 15.32
N LEU A 256 28.10 -17.89 14.78
CA LEU A 256 27.28 -16.74 15.19
C LEU A 256 25.85 -16.90 14.68
N THR A 257 24.89 -16.35 15.44
CA THR A 257 23.50 -16.29 14.99
C THR A 257 23.39 -15.42 13.75
N GLU A 258 22.68 -15.89 12.74
CA GLU A 258 22.43 -15.19 11.46
C GLU A 258 21.33 -14.11 11.58
N TRP A 259 21.06 -13.62 12.79
CA TRP A 259 20.08 -12.57 13.06
C TRP A 259 20.75 -11.20 12.99
N GLU A 260 20.21 -10.32 12.14
CA GLU A 260 20.57 -8.91 12.06
C GLU A 260 19.39 -8.05 12.53
N PRO A 261 19.58 -7.00 13.34
CA PRO A 261 18.51 -6.07 13.69
C PRO A 261 17.89 -5.43 12.44
N PHE A 262 16.57 -5.46 12.33
CA PHE A 262 15.88 -4.91 11.16
C PHE A 262 15.75 -3.38 11.25
N ASP A 263 16.43 -2.69 10.35
CA ASP A 263 16.18 -1.27 10.02
C ASP A 263 15.38 -1.15 8.70
N PRO A 264 14.16 -0.58 8.69
CA PRO A 264 13.35 -0.42 7.49
C PRO A 264 14.01 0.38 6.36
N ARG A 265 14.95 1.28 6.67
CA ARG A 265 15.66 2.10 5.67
C ARG A 265 16.74 1.27 4.98
N LEU A 266 17.55 0.56 5.76
CA LEU A 266 18.65 -0.27 5.25
C LEU A 266 18.12 -1.52 4.55
N HIS A 267 17.00 -2.08 5.04
CA HIS A 267 16.46 -3.35 4.59
C HIS A 267 15.20 -3.22 3.72
N HIS A 268 14.95 -2.04 3.14
CA HIS A 268 13.76 -1.78 2.34
C HIS A 268 13.55 -2.81 1.21
N GLN A 269 14.64 -3.32 0.61
CA GLN A 269 14.59 -4.35 -0.44
C GLN A 269 14.05 -5.71 0.04
N HIS A 270 14.02 -5.94 1.35
CA HIS A 270 13.52 -7.17 1.99
C HIS A 270 12.12 -7.00 2.57
N ILE A 271 11.52 -5.82 2.40
CA ILE A 271 10.14 -5.55 2.78
C ILE A 271 9.21 -6.15 1.73
N HIS A 272 8.53 -7.23 2.10
CA HIS A 272 7.54 -7.87 1.25
C HIS A 272 6.13 -7.55 1.74
N GLN A 273 5.28 -6.96 0.89
CA GLN A 273 3.91 -6.58 1.26
C GLN A 273 2.89 -7.73 1.17
N ARG A 274 3.35 -8.95 0.88
CA ARG A 274 2.50 -10.14 0.69
C ARG A 274 2.99 -11.26 1.61
N LEU A 275 2.04 -11.92 2.27
CA LEU A 275 2.34 -13.11 3.06
C LEU A 275 2.92 -14.21 2.17
N PRO A 276 3.94 -14.93 2.64
CA PRO A 276 4.35 -16.17 2.01
C PRO A 276 3.17 -17.13 1.96
N ARG A 277 2.80 -17.61 0.76
CA ARG A 277 1.83 -18.69 0.66
C ARG A 277 2.47 -19.93 1.23
N GLY A 278 2.15 -20.26 2.48
CA GLY A 278 2.40 -21.57 3.04
C GLY A 278 1.75 -22.59 2.13
N GLY A 279 2.53 -23.58 1.70
CA GLY A 279 2.00 -24.77 1.06
C GLY A 279 1.04 -25.44 2.03
N ARG A 280 -0.25 -25.09 1.94
CA ARG A 280 -1.33 -25.86 2.51
C ARG A 280 -1.32 -27.17 1.74
N LYS A 281 -0.56 -28.17 2.21
CA LYS A 281 -0.93 -29.56 1.98
C LYS A 281 -2.34 -29.67 2.53
N GLN A 282 -3.31 -29.64 1.63
CA GLN A 282 -4.65 -30.08 1.94
C GLN A 282 -4.49 -31.52 2.41
N HIS A 283 -4.61 -31.74 3.71
CA HIS A 283 -5.07 -33.01 4.22
C HIS A 283 -6.48 -33.19 3.63
N HIS A 284 -6.56 -33.81 2.46
CA HIS A 284 -7.75 -34.55 2.07
C HIS A 284 -7.79 -35.79 2.97
N GLY A 285 -8.44 -35.63 4.11
CA GLY A 285 -8.95 -36.74 4.90
C GLY A 285 -10.43 -36.91 4.57
N ALA A 286 -10.73 -38.03 3.90
CA ALA A 286 -11.97 -38.80 3.78
C ALA A 286 -12.09 -39.33 2.35
#